data_AF-A0A1F8GRP8-F1
#
_entry.id   AF-A0A1F8GRP8-F1
#
_cell.length_a   1.000
_cell.length_b   1.000
_cell.length_c   1.000
_cell.angle_alpha   90.00
_cell.angle_beta   90.00
_cell.angle_gamma   90.00
#
_symmetry.space_group_name_H-M   'P 1'
#
loop_
_entity.id
_entity.type
_entity.pdbx_description
1 polymer ?
#
loop_
_entity_poly.entity_id
_entity_poly.type
_entity_poly.pdbx_seq_one_letter_code
_entity_poly.pdbx_strand_id
1 'polypeptide(L)'
;MIKFYLNGNNQEQPIAFDLSFLPMMISGGEGSGASFFSVSVVSSLALQGLPVLFYSLKPDARTLFERQIGTRKDDSDIIMVESGNAELAQKAFAELVPRGEHILFIKNAEVTITKELLLVVEKSDKLILSGDLNASPLQKYIDEKEFATTIIMENRKGYFINNARQGIVRVEES
;
A
#
# COMPACT_ATOMS: atom_id res chain seq x y z
N MET A 1 2.01 1.00 18.07
CA MET A 1 2.96 0.54 17.02
C MET A 1 2.49 -0.81 16.52
N ILE A 2 2.13 -0.91 15.24
CA ILE A 2 1.75 -2.19 14.60
C ILE A 2 3.03 -3.00 14.39
N LYS A 3 3.04 -4.26 14.82
CA LYS A 3 4.17 -5.18 14.65
C LYS A 3 3.85 -6.15 13.53
N PHE A 4 4.80 -6.35 12.63
CA PHE A 4 4.75 -7.37 11.59
C PHE A 4 5.79 -8.43 11.88
N TYR A 5 5.50 -9.68 11.55
CA TYR A 5 6.44 -10.78 11.72
C TYR A 5 6.48 -11.60 10.43
N LEU A 6 7.68 -11.92 9.99
CA LEU A 6 7.91 -13.00 9.03
C LEU A 6 7.92 -14.31 9.78
N ASN A 7 7.15 -15.30 9.32
CA ASN A 7 7.26 -16.67 9.80
C ASN A 7 7.95 -17.52 8.74
N GLY A 8 9.29 -17.51 8.76
CA GLY A 8 10.10 -18.40 7.91
C GLY A 8 10.83 -19.40 8.80
N ASN A 9 10.76 -20.70 8.48
CA ASN A 9 11.46 -21.76 9.21
C ASN A 9 11.14 -21.82 10.72
N ASN A 10 9.88 -21.59 11.13
CA ASN A 10 9.44 -21.55 12.53
C ASN A 10 10.17 -20.49 13.40
N GLN A 11 10.70 -19.43 12.78
CA GLN A 11 11.24 -18.28 13.48
C GLN A 11 10.46 -17.02 13.13
N GLU A 12 9.96 -16.35 14.15
CA GLU A 12 9.34 -15.04 14.01
C GLU A 12 10.42 -13.96 13.96
N GLN A 13 10.54 -13.29 12.83
CA GLN A 13 11.41 -12.12 12.69
C GLN A 13 10.56 -10.85 12.56
N PRO A 14 10.72 -9.87 13.48
CA PRO A 14 9.96 -8.63 13.38
C PRO A 14 10.37 -7.84 12.13
N ILE A 15 9.39 -7.36 11.36
CA ILE A 15 9.60 -6.36 10.31
C ILE A 15 9.08 -5.01 10.81
N ALA A 16 9.92 -3.98 10.67
CA ALA A 16 9.51 -2.59 10.73
C ALA A 16 9.55 -2.03 9.30
N PHE A 17 8.38 -1.70 8.75
CA PHE A 17 8.29 -1.02 7.45
C PHE A 17 8.71 0.44 7.60
N ASP A 18 9.57 0.91 6.71
CA ASP A 18 10.04 2.29 6.61
C ASP A 18 10.09 2.74 5.13
N LEU A 19 10.62 3.94 4.88
CA LEU A 19 10.71 4.49 3.52
C LEU A 19 11.58 3.67 2.55
N SER A 20 12.49 2.82 3.05
CA SER A 20 13.35 1.98 2.20
C SER A 20 12.61 0.83 1.52
N PHE A 21 11.38 0.53 1.97
CA PHE A 21 10.51 -0.44 1.33
C PHE A 21 9.71 0.14 0.16
N LEU A 22 9.76 1.45 -0.07
CA LEU A 22 9.02 2.13 -1.14
C LEU A 22 9.86 2.26 -2.42
N PRO A 23 9.24 2.24 -3.62
CA PRO A 23 7.82 1.99 -3.86
C PRO A 23 7.44 0.52 -3.62
N MET A 24 6.21 0.29 -3.14
CA MET A 24 5.72 -1.01 -2.72
C MET A 24 4.47 -1.44 -3.49
N MET A 25 4.43 -2.72 -3.86
CA MET A 25 3.25 -3.39 -4.39
C MET A 25 2.75 -4.44 -3.38
N ILE A 26 1.46 -4.45 -3.07
CA ILE A 26 0.82 -5.45 -2.20
C ILE A 26 -0.40 -6.05 -2.92
N SER A 27 -0.23 -7.22 -3.51
CA SER A 27 -1.28 -7.92 -4.25
C SER A 27 -1.87 -9.08 -3.46
N GLY A 28 -3.19 -9.27 -3.55
CA GLY A 28 -3.86 -10.47 -3.06
C GLY A 28 -5.35 -10.44 -3.31
N GLY A 29 -5.91 -11.60 -3.66
CA GLY A 29 -7.33 -11.76 -3.93
C GLY A 29 -8.20 -11.70 -2.67
N GLU A 30 -9.51 -11.85 -2.85
CA GLU A 30 -10.47 -11.90 -1.74
C GLU A 30 -10.12 -13.03 -0.74
N GLY A 31 -10.21 -12.71 0.55
CA GLY A 31 -9.91 -13.66 1.64
C GLY A 31 -8.42 -13.82 1.98
N SER A 32 -7.50 -13.21 1.23
CA SER A 32 -6.04 -13.39 1.40
C SER A 32 -5.44 -12.67 2.61
N GLY A 33 -6.21 -11.76 3.23
CA GLY A 33 -5.69 -10.84 4.23
C GLY A 33 -4.96 -9.61 3.66
N ALA A 34 -4.76 -9.51 2.34
CA ALA A 34 -4.05 -8.38 1.70
C ALA A 34 -4.67 -7.01 2.00
N SER A 35 -5.99 -6.94 2.11
CA SER A 35 -6.66 -5.69 2.51
C SER A 35 -6.27 -5.24 3.91
N PHE A 36 -6.33 -6.14 4.89
CA PHE A 36 -5.96 -5.82 6.26
C PHE A 36 -4.45 -5.51 6.38
N PHE A 37 -3.62 -6.32 5.74
CA PHE A 37 -2.17 -6.17 5.77
C PHE A 37 -1.73 -4.83 5.16
N SER A 38 -2.20 -4.49 3.94
CA SER A 38 -1.84 -3.24 3.27
C SER A 38 -2.23 -1.99 4.06
N VAL A 39 -3.44 -1.97 4.65
CA VAL A 39 -3.87 -0.87 5.52
C VAL A 39 -3.00 -0.79 6.77
N SER A 40 -2.65 -1.94 7.35
CA SER A 40 -1.75 -2.00 8.50
C SER A 40 -0.37 -1.44 8.21
N VAL A 41 0.20 -1.72 7.03
CA VAL A 41 1.51 -1.20 6.61
C VAL A 41 1.47 0.33 6.54
N VAL A 42 0.50 0.89 5.80
CA VAL A 42 0.40 2.36 5.69
C VAL A 42 0.05 3.01 7.03
N SER A 43 -0.78 2.40 7.88
CA SER A 43 -1.04 2.89 9.23
C SER A 43 0.21 2.87 10.10
N SER A 44 1.09 1.87 9.97
CA SER A 44 2.36 1.84 10.69
C SER A 44 3.27 2.99 10.26
N LEU A 45 3.36 3.27 8.95
CA LEU A 45 4.13 4.39 8.40
C LEU A 45 3.55 5.74 8.88
N ALA A 46 2.23 5.90 8.84
CA ALA A 46 1.56 7.08 9.37
C ALA A 46 1.87 7.28 10.85
N LEU A 47 1.75 6.22 11.67
CA LEU A 47 2.06 6.26 13.11
C LEU A 47 3.52 6.60 13.43
N GLN A 48 4.45 6.40 12.48
CA GLN A 48 5.85 6.85 12.59
C GLN A 48 6.04 8.35 12.31
N GLY A 49 4.99 9.07 11.89
CA GLY A 49 5.07 10.50 11.57
C GLY A 49 5.26 10.79 10.09
N LEU A 50 5.07 9.79 9.22
CA LEU A 50 5.21 9.98 7.78
C LEU A 50 3.89 10.49 7.20
N PRO A 51 3.90 11.59 6.42
CA PRO A 51 2.70 12.10 5.78
C PRO A 51 2.11 11.08 4.79
N VAL A 52 0.79 10.95 4.76
CA VAL A 52 0.08 9.96 3.92
C VAL A 52 -1.02 10.64 3.12
N LEU A 53 -1.03 10.41 1.81
CA LEU A 53 -2.17 10.64 0.94
C LEU A 53 -2.87 9.31 0.68
N PHE A 54 -4.01 9.11 1.33
CA PHE A 54 -4.80 7.88 1.27
C PHE A 54 -5.90 8.01 0.21
N TYR A 55 -5.95 7.07 -0.72
CA TYR A 55 -7.02 6.98 -1.72
C TYR A 55 -7.55 5.57 -1.88
N SER A 56 -8.88 5.43 -1.82
CA SER A 56 -9.61 4.18 -2.01
C SER A 56 -11.02 4.50 -2.50
N LEU A 57 -11.55 3.71 -3.44
CA LEU A 57 -12.98 3.76 -3.77
C LEU A 57 -13.86 3.00 -2.76
N LYS A 58 -13.27 2.20 -1.87
CA LYS A 58 -14.01 1.43 -0.85
C LYS A 58 -13.90 2.09 0.53
N PRO A 59 -15.03 2.44 1.18
CA PRO A 59 -15.04 3.07 2.51
C PRO A 59 -14.40 2.22 3.61
N ASP A 60 -14.52 0.89 3.54
CA ASP A 60 -14.05 0.00 4.61
C ASP A 60 -12.55 0.09 4.85
N ALA A 61 -11.76 0.30 3.80
CA ALA A 61 -10.32 0.48 3.91
C ALA A 61 -9.97 1.77 4.68
N ARG A 62 -10.73 2.84 4.43
CA ARG A 62 -10.59 4.11 5.15
C ARG A 62 -10.98 3.95 6.62
N THR A 63 -12.13 3.35 6.90
CA THR A 63 -12.57 3.06 8.28
C THR A 63 -11.54 2.23 9.05
N LEU A 64 -10.95 1.22 8.39
CA LEU A 64 -9.88 0.41 8.98
C LEU A 64 -8.64 1.24 9.28
N PHE A 65 -8.22 2.08 8.34
CA PHE A 65 -7.05 2.96 8.50
C PHE A 65 -7.25 3.92 9.68
N GLU A 66 -8.38 4.65 9.69
CA GLU A 66 -8.75 5.58 10.76
C GLU A 66 -8.77 4.88 12.13
N ARG A 67 -9.32 3.66 12.20
CA ARG A 67 -9.33 2.85 13.42
C ARG A 67 -7.92 2.49 13.90
N GLN A 68 -7.00 2.20 12.99
CA GLN A 68 -5.63 1.80 13.33
C GLN A 68 -4.74 2.98 13.74
N ILE A 69 -4.94 4.16 13.16
CA ILE A 69 -4.18 5.37 13.52
C ILE A 69 -4.76 6.11 14.73
N GLY A 70 -6.04 5.85 15.08
CA GLY A 70 -6.70 6.40 16.25
C GLY A 70 -6.78 7.93 16.21
N THR A 71 -6.24 8.60 17.23
CA THR A 71 -6.31 10.06 17.38
C THR A 71 -5.45 10.84 16.38
N ARG A 72 -4.49 10.20 15.71
CA ARG A 72 -3.66 10.85 14.68
C ARG A 72 -4.40 11.20 13.40
N LYS A 73 -5.63 10.71 13.23
CA LYS A 73 -6.45 11.02 12.05
C LYS A 73 -6.66 12.52 11.82
N ASP A 74 -6.55 13.32 12.89
CA ASP A 74 -6.79 14.77 12.85
C ASP A 74 -5.48 15.56 12.60
N ASP A 75 -4.36 14.86 12.40
CA ASP A 75 -3.08 15.48 12.04
C ASP A 75 -3.11 15.97 10.59
N SER A 76 -2.54 17.16 10.34
CA SER A 76 -2.55 17.79 9.02
C SER A 76 -1.74 17.07 7.95
N ASP A 77 -0.93 16.07 8.32
CA ASP A 77 -0.08 15.28 7.45
C ASP A 77 -0.80 14.03 6.87
N ILE A 78 -2.05 13.78 7.27
CA ILE A 78 -2.89 12.69 6.75
C ILE A 78 -4.02 13.28 5.89
N ILE A 79 -3.93 13.03 4.60
CA ILE A 79 -4.92 13.50 3.62
C ILE A 79 -5.69 12.28 3.11
N MET A 80 -6.99 12.23 3.43
CA MET A 80 -7.89 11.20 2.92
C MET A 80 -8.73 11.77 1.78
N VAL A 81 -8.46 11.31 0.56
CA VAL A 81 -9.25 11.70 -0.60
C VAL A 81 -10.61 11.00 -0.56
N GLU A 82 -11.67 11.75 -0.79
CA GLU A 82 -13.03 11.23 -0.81
C GLU A 82 -13.22 10.13 -1.87
N SER A 83 -13.79 9.00 -1.45
CA SER A 83 -14.10 7.87 -2.33
C SER A 83 -15.08 8.29 -3.43
N GLY A 84 -14.87 7.84 -4.66
CA GLY A 84 -15.74 8.16 -5.80
C GLY A 84 -15.45 9.50 -6.48
N ASN A 85 -14.54 10.32 -5.95
CA ASN A 85 -14.17 11.60 -6.56
C ASN A 85 -12.79 11.52 -7.25
N ALA A 86 -12.75 10.92 -8.43
CA ALA A 86 -11.52 10.73 -9.20
C ALA A 86 -10.82 12.06 -9.56
N GLU A 87 -11.59 13.12 -9.83
CA GLU A 87 -11.04 14.45 -10.11
C GLU A 87 -10.32 15.04 -8.89
N LEU A 88 -10.91 14.91 -7.70
CA LEU A 88 -10.27 15.37 -6.47
C LEU A 88 -8.99 14.58 -6.18
N ALA A 89 -9.02 13.27 -6.38
CA ALA A 89 -7.81 12.44 -6.34
C ALA A 89 -6.76 12.99 -7.30
N GLN A 90 -7.10 13.14 -8.58
CA GLN A 90 -6.16 13.59 -9.60
C GLN A 90 -5.54 14.96 -9.26
N LYS A 91 -6.34 15.91 -8.76
CA LYS A 91 -5.86 17.22 -8.31
C LYS A 91 -4.90 17.09 -7.13
N ALA A 92 -5.28 16.33 -6.09
CA ALA A 92 -4.44 16.10 -4.93
C ALA A 92 -3.12 15.43 -5.30
N PHE A 93 -3.15 14.41 -6.16
CA PHE A 93 -1.94 13.75 -6.67
C PHE A 93 -1.08 14.72 -7.49
N ALA A 94 -1.68 15.48 -8.42
CA ALA A 94 -0.94 16.41 -9.26
C ALA A 94 -0.24 17.51 -8.45
N GLU A 95 -0.80 17.92 -7.32
CA GLU A 95 -0.20 18.91 -6.42
C GLU A 95 0.86 18.31 -5.50
N LEU A 96 0.57 17.16 -4.87
CA LEU A 96 1.37 16.61 -3.78
C LEU A 96 2.50 15.70 -4.26
N VAL A 97 2.31 14.98 -5.37
CA VAL A 97 3.33 14.06 -5.89
C VAL A 97 4.62 14.80 -6.26
N PRO A 98 4.61 15.94 -6.97
CA PRO A 98 5.83 16.67 -7.29
C PRO A 98 6.61 17.17 -6.06
N ARG A 99 5.94 17.35 -4.91
CA ARG A 99 6.60 17.73 -3.66
C ARG A 99 7.34 16.57 -3.01
N GLY A 100 6.93 15.32 -3.30
CA GLY A 100 7.56 14.11 -2.76
C GLY A 100 7.46 13.98 -1.24
N GLU A 101 6.56 14.73 -0.60
CA GLU A 101 6.44 14.78 0.87
C GLU A 101 5.60 13.62 1.41
N HIS A 102 4.56 13.22 0.67
CA HIS A 102 3.57 12.24 1.12
C HIS A 102 3.83 10.85 0.56
N ILE A 103 3.55 9.85 1.37
CA ILE A 103 3.38 8.47 0.92
C ILE A 103 2.02 8.38 0.24
N LEU A 104 2.02 7.94 -1.02
CA LEU A 104 0.81 7.73 -1.79
C LEU A 104 0.32 6.31 -1.54
N PHE A 105 -0.82 6.16 -0.89
CA PHE A 105 -1.45 4.85 -0.72
C PHE A 105 -2.71 4.75 -1.58
N ILE A 106 -2.66 3.86 -2.58
CA ILE A 106 -3.78 3.59 -3.49
C ILE A 106 -4.28 2.18 -3.20
N LYS A 107 -5.47 2.11 -2.60
CA LYS A 107 -6.12 0.86 -2.26
C LYS A 107 -7.21 0.50 -3.26
N ASN A 108 -7.42 -0.81 -3.45
CA ASN A 108 -8.31 -1.36 -4.47
C ASN A 108 -7.93 -0.87 -5.86
N ALA A 109 -6.62 -0.94 -6.15
CA ALA A 109 -6.06 -0.47 -7.40
C ALA A 109 -6.71 -1.13 -8.61
N GLU A 110 -7.22 -2.36 -8.51
CA GLU A 110 -7.95 -3.04 -9.58
C GLU A 110 -9.14 -2.24 -10.15
N VAL A 111 -9.75 -1.38 -9.34
CA VAL A 111 -10.89 -0.53 -9.73
C VAL A 111 -10.62 0.97 -9.58
N THR A 112 -9.58 1.34 -8.83
CA THR A 112 -9.33 2.74 -8.42
C THR A 112 -8.40 3.49 -9.38
N ILE A 113 -7.47 2.77 -10.04
CA ILE A 113 -6.45 3.41 -10.85
C ILE A 113 -6.92 3.62 -12.30
N THR A 114 -6.92 4.87 -12.75
CA THR A 114 -7.16 5.23 -14.16
C THR A 114 -5.83 5.50 -14.87
N LYS A 115 -5.84 5.60 -16.20
CA LYS A 115 -4.63 5.96 -16.96
C LYS A 115 -4.10 7.34 -16.58
N GLU A 116 -4.99 8.28 -16.29
CA GLU A 116 -4.65 9.64 -15.91
C GLU A 116 -4.01 9.69 -14.53
N LEU A 117 -4.56 8.95 -13.56
CA LEU A 117 -3.93 8.80 -12.25
C LEU A 117 -2.57 8.12 -12.36
N LEU A 118 -2.46 7.10 -13.23
CA LEU A 118 -1.22 6.35 -13.45
C LEU A 118 -0.04 7.28 -13.80
N LEU A 119 -0.24 8.17 -14.76
CA LEU A 119 0.79 9.12 -15.23
C LEU A 119 1.31 10.05 -14.13
N VAL A 120 0.48 10.31 -13.11
CA VAL A 120 0.86 11.14 -11.98
C VAL A 120 1.62 10.31 -10.94
N VAL A 121 1.10 9.14 -10.59
CA VAL A 121 1.64 8.31 -9.50
C VAL A 121 2.92 7.57 -9.91
N GLU A 122 3.13 7.35 -11.20
CA GLU A 122 4.35 6.72 -11.74
C GLU A 122 5.61 7.48 -11.36
N LYS A 123 5.51 8.81 -11.22
CA LYS A 123 6.61 9.72 -10.87
C LYS A 123 6.96 9.72 -9.38
N SER A 124 6.23 8.96 -8.57
CA SER A 124 6.44 8.91 -7.13
C SER A 124 7.26 7.70 -6.71
N ASP A 125 8.34 7.95 -5.98
CA ASP A 125 9.12 6.90 -5.30
C ASP A 125 8.50 6.46 -3.97
N LYS A 126 7.49 7.19 -3.48
CA LYS A 126 6.80 6.92 -2.21
C LYS A 126 5.40 6.35 -2.44
N LEU A 127 5.29 5.41 -3.37
CA LEU A 127 4.03 4.76 -3.74
C LEU A 127 3.83 3.44 -2.98
N ILE A 128 2.61 3.20 -2.51
CA ILE A 128 2.10 1.90 -2.10
C ILE A 128 0.85 1.61 -2.93
N LEU A 129 0.93 0.60 -3.80
CA LEU A 129 -0.18 0.13 -4.61
C LEU A 129 -0.73 -1.17 -4.03
N SER A 130 -2.03 -1.23 -3.71
CA SER A 130 -2.64 -2.44 -3.16
C SER A 130 -3.98 -2.81 -3.78
N GLY A 131 -4.17 -4.09 -4.09
CA GLY A 131 -5.38 -4.58 -4.73
C GLY A 131 -5.30 -6.05 -5.13
N ASP A 132 -6.32 -6.53 -5.83
CA ASP A 132 -6.19 -7.74 -6.65
C ASP A 132 -5.56 -7.35 -7.99
N LEU A 133 -4.24 -7.20 -7.97
CA LEU A 133 -3.55 -6.56 -9.09
C LEU A 133 -3.59 -7.39 -10.35
N ASN A 134 -3.73 -8.71 -10.23
CA ASN A 134 -3.94 -9.64 -11.35
C ASN A 134 -5.25 -9.39 -12.10
N ALA A 135 -6.24 -8.82 -11.42
CA ALA A 135 -7.52 -8.40 -12.01
C ALA A 135 -7.50 -6.94 -12.50
N SER A 136 -6.37 -6.23 -12.35
CA SER A 136 -6.28 -4.81 -12.72
C SER A 136 -6.26 -4.64 -14.24
N PRO A 137 -7.00 -3.66 -14.80
CA PRO A 137 -6.88 -3.30 -16.20
C PRO A 137 -5.50 -2.72 -16.56
N LEU A 138 -4.66 -2.41 -15.57
CA LEU A 138 -3.31 -1.86 -15.77
C LEU A 138 -2.21 -2.90 -15.51
N GLN A 139 -2.51 -4.20 -15.62
CA GLN A 139 -1.55 -5.29 -15.41
C GLN A 139 -0.20 -5.05 -16.09
N LYS A 140 -0.20 -4.64 -17.37
CA LYS A 140 1.03 -4.37 -18.12
C LYS A 140 1.95 -3.35 -17.42
N TYR A 141 1.39 -2.27 -16.89
CA TYR A 141 2.18 -1.28 -16.14
C TYR A 141 2.71 -1.89 -14.84
N ILE A 142 1.88 -2.65 -14.14
CA ILE A 142 2.26 -3.28 -12.87
C ILE A 142 3.44 -4.25 -13.09
N ASP A 143 3.43 -4.98 -14.20
CA ASP A 143 4.49 -5.91 -14.60
C ASP A 143 5.78 -5.19 -15.02
N GLU A 144 5.67 -4.02 -15.66
CA GLU A 144 6.81 -3.25 -16.18
C GLU A 144 7.44 -2.32 -15.11
N LYS A 145 6.69 -1.95 -14.06
CA LYS A 145 7.19 -1.06 -13.01
C LYS A 145 8.10 -1.79 -12.04
N GLU A 146 9.26 -1.20 -11.79
CA GLU A 146 10.14 -1.63 -10.72
C GLU A 146 9.63 -1.17 -9.35
N PHE A 147 9.22 -2.13 -8.52
CA PHE A 147 8.92 -1.91 -7.11
C PHE A 147 10.11 -2.32 -6.25
N ALA A 148 10.49 -1.49 -5.27
CA ALA A 148 11.50 -1.85 -4.29
C ALA A 148 11.05 -3.03 -3.42
N THR A 149 9.74 -3.10 -3.15
CA THR A 149 9.12 -4.21 -2.42
C THR A 149 7.88 -4.71 -3.15
N THR A 150 7.80 -6.02 -3.35
CA THR A 150 6.63 -6.72 -3.86
C THR A 150 6.16 -7.72 -2.81
N ILE A 151 4.89 -7.62 -2.42
CA ILE A 151 4.24 -8.52 -1.49
C ILE A 151 3.06 -9.19 -2.20
N ILE A 152 3.09 -10.52 -2.30
CA ILE A 152 2.01 -11.30 -2.91
C ILE A 152 1.42 -12.20 -1.82
N MET A 153 0.13 -12.03 -1.55
CA MET A 153 -0.62 -12.84 -0.58
C MET A 153 -1.51 -13.83 -1.31
N GLU A 154 -1.18 -15.12 -1.18
CA GLU A 154 -1.97 -16.20 -1.77
C GLU A 154 -2.86 -16.83 -0.71
N ASN A 155 -4.12 -17.09 -1.05
CA ASN A 155 -5.08 -17.71 -0.13
C ASN A 155 -4.54 -19.02 0.46
N ARG A 156 -4.45 -19.09 1.80
CA ARG A 156 -4.16 -20.29 2.62
C ARG A 156 -2.83 -21.01 2.35
N LYS A 157 -1.88 -20.37 1.66
CA LYS A 157 -0.54 -20.94 1.39
C LYS A 157 0.61 -20.07 1.88
N GLY A 158 0.29 -18.86 2.37
CA GLY A 158 1.24 -17.89 2.88
C GLY A 158 1.44 -16.70 1.95
N TYR A 159 2.57 -16.00 2.12
CA TYR A 159 2.86 -14.78 1.37
C TYR A 159 4.34 -14.71 0.95
N PHE A 160 4.58 -13.99 -0.14
CA PHE A 160 5.91 -13.75 -0.69
C PHE A 160 6.26 -12.29 -0.50
N ILE A 161 7.37 -11.99 0.18
CA ILE A 161 7.95 -10.65 0.23
C ILE A 161 9.23 -10.68 -0.58
N ASN A 162 9.28 -9.97 -1.70
CA ASN A 162 10.50 -9.70 -2.44
C ASN A 162 10.88 -8.24 -2.19
N ASN A 163 11.95 -7.99 -1.44
CA ASN A 163 12.51 -6.66 -1.29
C ASN A 163 13.94 -6.67 -1.84
N ALA A 164 14.26 -5.73 -2.73
CA ALA A 164 15.55 -5.67 -3.42
C ALA A 164 16.77 -5.64 -2.47
N ARG A 165 16.59 -5.24 -1.21
CA ARG A 165 17.64 -5.20 -0.17
C ARG A 165 17.62 -6.40 0.77
N GLN A 166 16.47 -7.06 0.96
CA GLN A 166 16.30 -8.15 1.94
C GLN A 166 16.17 -9.54 1.29
N GLY A 167 16.06 -9.62 -0.04
CA GLY A 167 15.86 -10.86 -0.79
C GLY A 167 14.41 -11.33 -0.79
N ILE A 168 14.17 -12.52 -1.35
CA ILE A 168 12.85 -13.15 -1.40
C ILE A 168 12.64 -13.94 -0.11
N VAL A 169 11.63 -13.57 0.67
CA VAL A 169 11.14 -14.34 1.82
C VAL A 169 9.83 -15.00 1.43
N ARG A 170 9.81 -16.33 1.46
CA ARG A 170 8.58 -17.13 1.39
C ARG A 170 8.17 -17.47 2.82
N VAL A 171 6.98 -17.04 3.21
CA VAL A 171 6.37 -17.42 4.49
C VAL A 171 5.26 -18.40 4.17
N GLU A 172 5.37 -19.62 4.69
CA GLU A 172 4.33 -20.66 4.60
C GLU A 172 3.60 -20.72 5.95
N GLU A 173 2.28 -20.88 5.94
CA GLU A 173 1.54 -21.17 7.17
C GLU A 173 1.79 -22.64 7.57
N SER A 174 2.17 -22.85 8.83
CA SER A 174 2.33 -24.16 9.48
C SER A 174 1.00 -24.73 9.97
#